data_AF-A0A1Q3ULA7-F1
#
_entry.id   AF-A0A1Q3ULA7-F1
#
_cell.length_a   1.000
_cell.length_b   1.000
_cell.length_c   1.000
_cell.angle_alpha   90.00
_cell.angle_beta   90.00
_cell.angle_gamma   90.00
#
_symmetry.space_group_name_H-M   'P 1'
#
loop_
_entity.id
_entity.type
_entity.pdbx_description
1 polymer ?
#
loop_
_entity_poly.entity_id
_entity_poly.type
_entity_poly.pdbx_seq_one_letter_code
_entity_poly.pdbx_strand_id
1 'polypeptide(L)'
;MHKHFATGPSPDDVFSFVKNRQKLSDIGASDVEKQFYEKNSYEIVVLNNATFMITVNPGWWGTLKNMSNNGTDYENIFRNQIIENQNTNQTDELTASVAALQQIFGEAINVYKAPMDTTNFAIVNIDQNGNLIIITCP
;
A
#
# COMPACT_ATOMS: atom_id res chain seq x y z
N MET A 1 -15.44 7.11 4.95
CA MET A 1 -15.80 6.25 3.81
C MET A 1 -14.81 6.58 2.71
N HIS A 2 -13.73 5.81 2.61
CA HIS A 2 -12.70 6.00 1.58
C HIS A 2 -13.33 5.59 0.24
N LYS A 3 -13.31 6.49 -0.75
CA LYS A 3 -13.87 6.19 -2.07
C LYS A 3 -12.82 5.38 -2.84
N HIS A 4 -12.95 4.05 -2.81
CA HIS A 4 -12.20 3.20 -3.73
C HIS A 4 -12.76 3.45 -5.14
N PHE A 5 -11.99 4.18 -5.95
CA PHE A 5 -12.32 4.47 -7.35
C PHE A 5 -11.62 3.53 -8.33
N ALA A 6 -10.85 2.57 -7.82
CA ALA A 6 -10.18 1.53 -8.59
C ALA A 6 -10.41 0.17 -7.94
N THR A 7 -10.33 -0.89 -8.73
CA THR A 7 -10.41 -2.29 -8.30
C THR A 7 -9.17 -2.79 -7.54
N GLY A 8 -8.26 -1.90 -7.10
CA GLY A 8 -7.01 -2.23 -6.41
C GLY A 8 -6.59 -1.24 -5.33
N PRO A 9 -5.42 -1.46 -4.68
CA PRO A 9 -4.85 -0.54 -3.69
C PRO A 9 -4.52 0.82 -4.32
N SER A 10 -4.62 1.88 -3.53
CA SER A 10 -4.61 3.28 -3.98
C SER A 10 -3.57 4.12 -3.23
N PRO A 11 -3.26 5.35 -3.71
CA PRO A 11 -2.39 6.27 -3.00
C PRO A 11 -2.85 6.59 -1.56
N ASP A 12 -4.16 6.60 -1.31
CA ASP A 12 -4.71 6.81 0.03
C ASP A 12 -4.27 5.72 1.02
N ASP A 13 -4.22 4.47 0.57
CA ASP A 13 -3.76 3.33 1.37
C ASP A 13 -2.28 3.51 1.76
N VAL A 14 -1.46 4.11 0.88
CA VAL A 14 -0.06 4.45 1.16
C VAL A 14 0.08 5.69 2.06
N PHE A 15 -0.72 6.73 1.85
CA PHE A 15 -0.64 7.93 2.69
C PHE A 15 -1.28 7.73 4.07
N SER A 16 -2.08 6.67 4.25
CA SER A 16 -2.57 6.24 5.56
C SER A 16 -1.44 5.99 6.55
N PHE A 17 -0.30 5.45 6.09
CA PHE A 17 0.90 5.24 6.90
C PHE A 17 1.43 6.54 7.49
N VAL A 18 1.58 7.56 6.65
CA VAL A 18 2.07 8.89 7.05
C VAL A 18 1.09 9.53 8.04
N LYS A 19 -0.22 9.43 7.75
CA LYS A 19 -1.27 9.96 8.63
C LYS A 19 -1.25 9.29 10.01
N ASN A 20 -1.14 7.97 10.07
CA ASN A 20 -1.10 7.23 11.33
C ASN A 20 0.21 7.52 12.09
N ARG A 21 1.33 7.65 11.39
CA ARG A 21 2.61 8.06 11.95
C ARG A 21 2.58 9.49 12.51
N GLN A 22 1.81 10.39 11.90
CA GLN A 22 1.55 11.74 12.41
C GLN A 22 0.69 11.69 13.67
N LYS A 23 -0.40 10.90 13.68
CA LYS A 23 -1.24 10.71 14.89
C LYS A 23 -0.42 10.23 16.09
N LEU A 24 0.53 9.32 15.89
CA LEU A 24 1.45 8.91 16.96
C LEU A 24 2.22 10.10 17.56
N SER A 25 2.63 11.05 16.71
CA SER A 25 3.29 12.28 17.18
C SER A 25 2.31 13.18 17.93
N ASP A 26 1.07 13.29 17.45
CA ASP A 26 0.03 14.13 18.05
C ASP A 26 -0.39 13.64 19.45
N ILE A 27 -0.32 12.32 19.70
CA ILE A 27 -0.58 11.73 21.03
C ILE A 27 0.66 11.66 21.93
N GLY A 28 1.80 12.23 21.48
CA GLY A 28 3.02 12.30 22.28
C GLY A 28 3.81 11.00 22.38
N ALA A 29 3.69 10.09 21.40
CA ALA A 29 4.53 8.90 21.36
C ALA A 29 6.03 9.28 21.33
N SER A 30 6.85 8.45 21.95
CA SER A 30 8.32 8.54 21.92
C SER A 30 8.88 8.22 20.54
N ASP A 31 10.13 8.63 20.28
CA ASP A 31 10.80 8.33 19.02
C ASP A 31 11.02 6.82 18.83
N VAL A 32 11.16 6.06 19.91
CA VAL A 32 11.28 4.59 19.86
C VAL A 32 9.99 3.95 19.36
N GLU A 33 8.82 4.40 19.86
CA GLU A 33 7.51 3.88 19.42
C GLU A 33 7.23 4.25 17.96
N LYS A 34 7.61 5.46 17.57
CA LYS A 34 7.55 5.92 16.18
C LYS A 34 8.41 5.07 15.25
N GLN A 35 9.65 4.78 15.64
CA GLN A 35 10.54 3.89 14.88
C GLN A 35 10.03 2.44 14.86
N PHE A 36 9.42 1.99 15.95
CA PHE A 36 8.78 0.66 16.00
C PHE A 36 7.63 0.58 14.99
N TYR A 37 6.76 1.59 14.94
CA TYR A 37 5.72 1.68 13.93
C TYR A 37 6.31 1.67 12.51
N GLU A 38 7.31 2.52 12.25
CA GLU A 38 7.96 2.62 10.93
C GLU A 38 8.57 1.30 10.42
N LYS A 39 9.00 0.43 11.35
CA LYS A 39 9.60 -0.88 11.05
C LYS A 39 8.59 -2.02 10.90
N ASN A 40 7.40 -1.89 11.49
CA ASN A 40 6.46 -3.01 11.64
C ASN A 40 5.08 -2.74 11.04
N SER A 41 4.80 -1.52 10.59
CA SER A 41 3.50 -1.18 10.01
C SER A 41 3.32 -1.80 8.64
N TYR A 42 2.14 -2.35 8.40
CA TYR A 42 1.62 -2.75 7.11
C TYR A 42 0.15 -2.33 7.01
N GLU A 43 -0.36 -2.23 5.78
CA GLU A 43 -1.76 -1.93 5.49
C GLU A 43 -2.32 -3.09 4.68
N ILE A 44 -3.49 -3.59 5.06
CA ILE A 44 -4.19 -4.66 4.34
C ILE A 44 -5.37 -4.07 3.59
N VAL A 45 -5.34 -4.18 2.27
CA VAL A 45 -6.44 -3.76 1.40
C VAL A 45 -7.19 -5.00 0.95
N VAL A 46 -8.40 -5.20 1.47
CA VAL A 46 -9.29 -6.30 1.12
C VAL A 46 -10.28 -5.84 0.06
N LEU A 47 -10.29 -6.52 -1.08
CA LEU A 47 -11.17 -6.26 -2.21
C LEU A 47 -11.99 -7.52 -2.49
N ASN A 48 -13.05 -7.40 -3.29
CA ASN A 48 -13.99 -8.49 -3.53
C ASN A 48 -13.35 -9.77 -4.12
N ASN A 49 -12.22 -9.64 -4.82
CA ASN A 49 -11.54 -10.73 -5.54
C ASN A 49 -10.04 -10.85 -5.23
N ALA A 50 -9.50 -10.00 -4.36
CA ALA A 50 -8.08 -9.98 -4.03
C ALA A 50 -7.82 -9.29 -2.70
N THR A 51 -6.78 -9.73 -1.99
CA THR A 51 -6.26 -9.02 -0.82
C THR A 51 -4.81 -8.63 -1.06
N PHE A 52 -4.45 -7.42 -0.68
CA PHE A 52 -3.09 -6.90 -0.79
C PHE A 52 -2.55 -6.49 0.57
N MET A 53 -1.25 -6.69 0.77
CA MET A 53 -0.48 -6.07 1.84
C MET A 53 0.45 -5.02 1.26
N ILE A 54 0.44 -3.84 1.84
CA ILE A 54 1.37 -2.76 1.53
C ILE A 54 2.32 -2.58 2.72
N THR A 55 3.60 -2.37 2.45
CA THR A 55 4.60 -2.01 3.47
C THR A 55 5.44 -0.83 2.97
N VAL A 56 5.97 -0.01 3.88
CA VAL A 56 6.92 1.05 3.55
C VAL A 56 8.35 0.54 3.70
N ASN A 57 9.20 0.79 2.70
CA ASN A 57 10.59 0.39 2.76
C ASN A 57 11.40 1.25 3.76
N PRO A 58 12.33 0.66 4.52
CA PRO A 58 13.22 1.41 5.41
C PRO A 58 13.95 2.54 4.66
N GLY A 59 14.00 3.73 5.26
CA GLY A 59 14.63 4.91 4.66
C GLY A 59 13.72 5.77 3.77
N TRP A 60 12.54 5.28 3.38
CA TRP A 60 11.64 6.01 2.47
C TRP A 60 10.51 6.79 3.15
N TRP A 61 10.40 6.70 4.49
CA TRP A 61 9.41 7.44 5.28
C TRP A 61 9.48 8.97 5.09
N GLY A 62 10.68 9.53 4.97
CA GLY A 62 10.88 10.95 4.68
C GLY A 62 10.32 11.34 3.32
N THR A 63 10.55 10.51 2.29
CA THR A 63 10.01 10.71 0.95
C THR A 63 8.50 10.64 0.94
N LEU A 64 7.89 9.62 1.54
CA LEU A 64 6.43 9.49 1.63
C LEU A 64 5.79 10.65 2.37
N LYS A 65 6.41 11.13 3.46
CA LYS A 65 5.95 12.32 4.18
C LYS A 65 5.98 13.56 3.29
N ASN A 66 7.06 13.76 2.52
CA ASN A 66 7.17 14.89 1.61
C ASN A 66 6.14 14.80 0.49
N MET A 67 5.94 13.62 -0.10
CA MET A 67 4.88 13.38 -1.09
C MET A 67 3.50 13.68 -0.51
N SER A 68 3.17 13.17 0.67
CA SER A 68 1.87 13.41 1.31
C SER A 68 1.59 14.90 1.59
N ASN A 69 2.62 15.74 1.73
CA ASN A 69 2.49 17.15 2.09
C ASN A 69 2.63 18.12 0.90
N ASN A 70 3.05 17.64 -0.27
CA ASN A 70 3.40 18.53 -1.39
C ASN A 70 2.18 19.07 -2.17
N GLY A 71 0.95 18.69 -1.79
CA GLY A 71 -0.28 19.15 -2.43
C GLY A 71 -0.51 18.59 -3.84
N THR A 72 0.27 17.60 -4.28
CA THR A 72 0.09 16.93 -5.56
C THR A 72 -1.18 16.09 -5.55
N ASP A 73 -1.93 16.14 -6.65
CA ASP A 73 -3.13 15.34 -6.85
C ASP A 73 -2.78 13.91 -7.30
N TYR A 74 -2.28 13.12 -6.35
CA TYR A 74 -1.88 11.73 -6.60
C TYR A 74 -3.05 10.84 -7.00
N GLU A 75 -4.30 11.20 -6.65
CA GLU A 75 -5.47 10.44 -7.08
C GLU A 75 -5.67 10.53 -8.60
N ASN A 76 -5.58 11.74 -9.17
CA ASN A 76 -5.70 11.91 -10.62
C ASN A 76 -4.50 11.33 -11.37
N ILE A 77 -3.28 11.47 -10.84
CA ILE A 77 -2.10 10.82 -11.43
C ILE A 77 -2.27 9.30 -11.47
N PHE A 78 -2.74 8.71 -10.37
CA PHE A 78 -3.00 7.29 -10.26
C PHE A 78 -4.04 6.79 -11.27
N ARG A 79 -5.16 7.51 -11.42
CA ARG A 79 -6.18 7.18 -12.42
C ARG A 79 -5.63 7.21 -13.85
N ASN A 80 -4.85 8.24 -14.19
CA ASN A 80 -4.26 8.37 -15.51
C ASN A 80 -3.29 7.22 -15.80
N GLN A 81 -2.48 6.83 -14.82
CA GLN A 81 -1.56 5.69 -14.97
C GLN A 81 -2.28 4.35 -15.07
N ILE A 82 -3.42 4.16 -14.37
CA ILE A 82 -4.26 2.96 -14.59
C ILE A 82 -4.67 2.89 -16.06
N ILE A 83 -5.26 3.97 -16.58
CA ILE A 83 -5.74 4.02 -17.97
C ILE A 83 -4.58 3.77 -18.95
N GLU A 84 -3.41 4.37 -18.72
CA GLU A 84 -2.22 4.16 -19.52
C GLU A 84 -1.72 2.71 -19.49
N ASN A 85 -1.65 2.09 -18.31
CA ASN A 85 -1.22 0.70 -18.15
C ASN A 85 -2.22 -0.29 -18.77
N GLN A 86 -3.52 -0.01 -18.70
CA GLN A 86 -4.55 -0.80 -19.38
C GLN A 86 -4.42 -0.71 -20.91
N ASN A 87 -4.25 0.51 -21.43
CA ASN A 87 -4.15 0.73 -22.88
C ASN A 87 -2.84 0.16 -23.46
N THR A 88 -1.72 0.34 -22.76
CA THR A 88 -0.40 -0.08 -23.23
C THR A 88 -0.21 -1.58 -23.15
N ASN A 89 -0.64 -2.20 -22.04
CA ASN A 89 -0.34 -3.60 -21.73
C ASN A 89 -1.54 -4.54 -21.88
N GLN A 90 -2.72 -4.03 -22.22
CA GLN A 90 -3.97 -4.81 -22.30
C GLN A 90 -4.26 -5.62 -21.02
N THR A 91 -3.96 -5.01 -19.87
CA THR A 91 -4.12 -5.64 -18.55
C THR A 91 -5.47 -5.30 -17.93
N ASP A 92 -5.94 -6.16 -17.02
CA ASP A 92 -7.12 -5.86 -16.22
C ASP A 92 -6.86 -4.69 -15.25
N GLU A 93 -7.93 -4.03 -14.81
CA GLU A 93 -7.85 -2.83 -13.97
C GLU A 93 -7.14 -3.09 -12.64
N LEU A 94 -7.29 -4.27 -12.04
CA LEU A 94 -6.62 -4.61 -10.79
C LEU A 94 -5.11 -4.69 -11.01
N THR A 95 -4.66 -5.40 -12.04
CA THR A 95 -3.22 -5.47 -12.38
C THR A 95 -2.66 -4.08 -12.73
N ALA A 96 -3.41 -3.29 -13.49
CA ALA A 96 -3.01 -1.93 -13.86
C ALA A 96 -2.91 -0.98 -12.66
N SER A 97 -3.77 -1.14 -11.65
CA SER A 97 -3.73 -0.37 -10.41
C SER A 97 -2.50 -0.66 -9.57
N VAL A 98 -2.09 -1.91 -9.46
CA VAL A 98 -0.85 -2.29 -8.75
C VAL A 98 0.37 -1.69 -9.47
N ALA A 99 0.40 -1.76 -10.80
CA ALA A 99 1.46 -1.16 -11.60
C ALA A 99 1.52 0.36 -11.45
N ALA A 100 0.38 1.05 -11.50
CA ALA A 100 0.30 2.51 -11.28
C ALA A 100 0.80 2.89 -9.87
N LEU A 101 0.43 2.12 -8.84
CA LEU A 101 0.89 2.37 -7.48
C LEU A 101 2.42 2.24 -7.38
N GLN A 102 2.98 1.19 -7.99
CA GLN A 102 4.43 0.98 -8.06
C GLN A 102 5.14 2.06 -8.90
N GLN A 103 4.51 2.59 -9.95
CA GLN A 103 5.09 3.70 -10.74
C GLN A 103 5.12 5.03 -9.98
N ILE A 104 4.10 5.33 -9.16
CA ILE A 104 4.05 6.55 -8.35
C ILE A 104 5.04 6.51 -7.19
N PHE A 105 5.03 5.41 -6.43
CA PHE A 105 5.77 5.31 -5.18
C PHE A 105 7.14 4.65 -5.34
N GLY A 106 7.37 3.95 -6.45
CA GLY A 106 8.64 3.29 -6.75
C GLY A 106 9.09 2.37 -5.62
N GLU A 107 10.35 2.54 -5.24
CA GLU A 107 10.99 1.78 -4.16
C GLU A 107 10.51 2.18 -2.75
N ALA A 108 9.66 3.20 -2.61
CA ALA A 108 9.20 3.62 -1.29
C ALA A 108 8.28 2.60 -0.61
N ILE A 109 7.64 1.74 -1.38
CA ILE A 109 6.70 0.74 -0.89
C ILE A 109 6.99 -0.64 -1.49
N ASN A 110 6.52 -1.68 -0.80
CA ASN A 110 6.29 -2.97 -1.41
C ASN A 110 4.78 -3.26 -1.41
N VAL A 111 4.32 -3.94 -2.46
CA VAL A 111 2.93 -4.38 -2.60
C VAL A 111 2.95 -5.88 -2.82
N TYR A 112 2.27 -6.60 -1.94
CA TYR A 112 2.21 -8.06 -1.95
C TYR A 112 0.77 -8.50 -2.14
N LYS A 113 0.54 -9.49 -3.01
CA LYS A 113 -0.78 -10.07 -3.23
C LYS A 113 -0.93 -11.33 -2.38
N ALA A 114 -2.01 -11.43 -1.62
CA ALA A 114 -2.35 -12.65 -0.91
C ALA A 114 -2.84 -13.73 -1.90
N PRO A 115 -2.68 -15.02 -1.58
CA PRO A 115 -3.29 -16.12 -2.33
C PRO A 115 -4.81 -15.91 -2.54
N MET A 116 -5.34 -16.42 -3.66
CA MET A 116 -6.77 -16.33 -3.98
C MET A 116 -7.64 -16.94 -2.87
N ASP A 117 -8.85 -16.40 -2.70
CA ASP A 117 -9.87 -16.86 -1.74
C ASP A 117 -9.46 -16.77 -0.26
N THR A 118 -8.48 -15.91 0.07
CA THR A 118 -8.06 -15.69 1.45
C THR A 118 -8.56 -14.34 1.98
N THR A 119 -9.64 -14.41 2.75
CA THR A 119 -10.26 -13.24 3.40
C THR A 119 -9.98 -13.20 4.91
N ASN A 120 -9.90 -14.35 5.57
CA ASN A 120 -9.50 -14.49 6.96
C ASN A 120 -8.15 -15.19 7.05
N PHE A 121 -7.08 -14.43 7.30
CA PHE A 121 -5.74 -14.99 7.39
C PHE A 121 -4.83 -14.21 8.33
N ALA A 122 -3.79 -14.89 8.80
CA ALA A 122 -2.62 -14.28 9.44
C ALA A 122 -1.42 -14.39 8.49
N ILE A 123 -0.64 -13.33 8.40
CA ILE A 123 0.63 -13.33 7.65
C ILE A 123 1.70 -13.88 8.56
N VAL A 124 2.41 -14.91 8.10
CA VAL A 124 3.47 -15.55 8.90
C VAL A 124 4.86 -15.32 8.34
N ASN A 125 5.00 -15.11 7.04
CA ASN A 125 6.28 -14.78 6.43
C ASN A 125 6.13 -14.22 5.00
N ILE A 126 7.24 -13.81 4.41
CA ILE A 126 7.41 -13.57 2.97
C ILE A 126 8.43 -14.59 2.46
N ASP A 127 8.12 -15.27 1.35
CA ASP A 127 9.03 -16.25 0.75
C ASP A 127 10.20 -15.58 -0.01
N GLN A 128 11.15 -16.38 -0.46
CA GLN A 128 12.32 -15.92 -1.23
C GLN A 128 11.99 -15.26 -2.58
N ASN A 129 10.76 -15.45 -3.07
CA ASN A 129 10.26 -14.87 -4.31
C ASN A 129 9.40 -13.61 -4.06
N GLY A 130 9.25 -13.20 -2.80
CA GLY A 130 8.43 -12.05 -2.42
C GLY A 130 6.93 -12.37 -2.33
N ASN A 131 6.51 -13.63 -2.23
CA ASN A 131 5.10 -13.98 -2.01
C ASN A 131 4.76 -14.03 -0.52
N LEU A 132 3.52 -13.70 -0.17
CA LEU A 132 3.03 -13.85 1.21
C LEU A 132 2.84 -15.32 1.56
N ILE A 133 3.42 -15.74 2.68
CA ILE A 133 3.08 -16.97 3.36
C ILE A 133 2.03 -16.62 4.42
N ILE A 134 0.84 -17.22 4.28
CA ILE A 134 -0.30 -16.96 5.16
C ILE A 134 -0.84 -18.25 5.78
N ILE A 135 -1.51 -18.11 6.92
CA ILE A 135 -2.31 -19.15 7.55
C ILE A 135 -3.76 -18.70 7.53
N THR A 136 -4.67 -19.50 6.98
CA THR A 136 -6.10 -19.23 7.02
C THR A 136 -6.62 -19.38 8.45
N CYS A 137 -7.31 -18.36 8.94
CA CYS A 137 -7.94 -18.38 10.26
C CYS A 137 -9.38 -18.91 10.12
N PRO A 138 -9.82 -19.82 11.02
CA PRO A 138 -11.19 -20.31 11.04
C PRO A 138 -12.21 -19.22 11.39
#